data_AF-A0A3D0HMC6-F1
#
_entry.id   AF-A0A3D0HMC6-F1
#
_cell.length_a   1.000
_cell.length_b   1.000
_cell.length_c   1.000
_cell.angle_alpha   90.00
_cell.angle_beta   90.00
_cell.angle_gamma   90.00
#
_symmetry.space_group_name_H-M   'P 1'
#
loop_
_entity.id
_entity.type
_entity.pdbx_description
1 polymer ?
#
loop_
_entity_poly.entity_id
_entity_poly.type
_entity_poly.pdbx_seq_one_letter_code
_entity_poly.pdbx_strand_id
1 'polypeptide(L)' 'IPGDTHYAVVVGYDEQYIYLVDSLAENANASDTQYNRVLTTGDFEDVWENGTLLPDNIYIIVKTAK' A
#
# COMPACT_ATOMS: atom_id res chain seq x y z
N ILE A 1 -0.31 8.65 -14.48
CA ILE A 1 -1.30 8.51 -15.57
C ILE A 1 -2.30 7.44 -15.13
N PRO A 2 -3.60 7.53 -15.43
CA PRO A 2 -4.52 6.44 -15.10
C PRO A 2 -3.98 5.11 -15.60
N GLY A 3 -3.83 4.12 -14.71
CA GLY A 3 -3.22 2.82 -15.02
C GLY A 3 -1.70 2.73 -14.86
N ASP A 4 -1.00 3.80 -14.45
CA ASP A 4 0.41 3.70 -14.04
C ASP A 4 0.55 3.04 -12.66
N THR A 5 1.71 2.42 -12.42
CA THR A 5 2.10 1.91 -11.11
C THR A 5 2.06 3.01 -10.05
N HIS A 6 1.37 2.73 -8.95
CA HIS A 6 1.26 3.59 -7.77
C HIS A 6 1.91 2.91 -6.56
N TYR A 7 2.55 3.69 -5.70
CA TYR A 7 3.18 3.20 -4.48
C TYR A 7 2.52 3.85 -3.26
N ALA A 8 2.07 3.02 -2.32
CA ALA A 8 1.52 3.44 -1.04
C ALA A 8 2.32 2.85 0.13
N VAL A 9 2.25 3.49 1.29
CA VAL A 9 2.99 3.04 2.48
C VAL A 9 2.08 2.19 3.35
N VAL A 10 2.45 0.94 3.57
CA VAL A 10 1.83 0.09 4.60
C VAL A 10 2.35 0.53 5.97
N VAL A 11 1.44 0.87 6.87
CA VAL A 11 1.77 1.34 8.24
C VAL A 11 1.35 0.35 9.33
N GLY A 12 0.59 -0.68 8.98
CA GLY A 12 0.23 -1.76 9.88
C GLY A 12 -0.60 -2.84 9.19
N TYR A 13 -0.87 -3.93 9.91
CA TYR A 13 -1.76 -5.01 9.48
C TYR A 13 -2.30 -5.77 10.71
N ASP A 14 -3.43 -6.45 10.53
CA ASP A 14 -3.97 -7.46 11.45
C ASP A 14 -4.40 -8.73 10.69
N GLU A 15 -5.20 -9.61 11.30
CA GLU A 15 -5.67 -10.85 10.66
C GLU A 15 -6.60 -10.63 9.46
N GLN A 16 -7.24 -9.46 9.36
CA GLN A 16 -8.28 -9.15 8.36
C GLN A 16 -7.88 -8.01 7.43
N TYR A 17 -7.03 -7.09 7.87
CA TYR A 17 -6.82 -5.80 7.22
C TYR A 17 -5.35 -5.41 7.08
N ILE A 18 -5.09 -4.62 6.04
CA ILE A 18 -3.85 -3.89 5.80
C ILE A 18 -4.16 -2.39 5.85
N TYR A 19 -3.40 -1.64 6.64
CA TYR A 19 -3.57 -0.20 6.83
C TYR A 19 -2.51 0.57 6.03
N LEU A 20 -2.95 1.52 5.22
CA LEU A 20 -2.09 2.29 4.33
C LEU A 20 -2.22 3.80 4.54
N VAL A 21 -1.09 4.48 4.38
CA VAL A 21 -1.04 5.90 4.05
C VAL A 21 -0.88 6.01 2.54
N ASP A 22 -1.95 6.40 1.87
CA ASP A 22 -2.04 6.56 0.43
C ASP A 22 -2.06 8.06 0.06
N SER A 23 -1.18 8.47 -0.85
CA SER A 23 -1.12 9.86 -1.31
C SER A 23 -2.28 10.25 -2.23
N LEU A 24 -3.01 9.28 -2.78
CA LEU A 24 -4.16 9.53 -3.65
C LEU A 24 -5.43 9.65 -2.81
N ALA A 25 -6.00 10.85 -2.76
CA ALA A 25 -7.20 11.14 -1.98
C ALA A 25 -8.43 10.32 -2.42
N GLU A 26 -8.51 9.95 -3.70
CA GLU A 26 -9.58 9.11 -4.26
C GLU A 26 -9.60 7.67 -3.73
N ASN A 27 -8.48 7.19 -3.19
CA ASN A 27 -8.39 5.86 -2.59
C ASN A 27 -8.75 5.85 -1.09
N ALA A 28 -8.98 7.03 -0.49
CA ALA A 28 -9.23 7.12 0.94
C ALA A 28 -10.61 6.53 1.29
N ASN A 29 -10.62 5.58 2.23
CA ASN A 29 -11.83 4.90 2.72
C ASN A 29 -11.89 4.80 4.25
N ALA A 30 -10.96 5.44 4.95
CA ALA A 30 -10.93 5.51 6.41
C ALA A 30 -10.76 6.95 6.90
N SER A 31 -11.39 7.24 8.03
CA SER A 31 -11.35 8.55 8.71
C SER A 31 -10.44 8.53 9.94
N ASP A 32 -9.32 7.81 9.87
CA ASP A 32 -8.31 7.76 10.93
C ASP A 32 -7.26 8.88 10.77
N THR A 33 -6.49 9.13 11.82
CA THR A 33 -5.39 10.10 11.83
C THR A 33 -4.04 9.50 11.41
N GLN A 34 -3.88 8.18 11.47
CA GLN A 34 -2.64 7.45 11.21
C GLN A 34 -2.60 6.80 9.83
N TYR A 35 -3.77 6.49 9.27
CA TYR A 35 -3.95 5.87 7.95
C TYR A 35 -5.23 6.44 7.31
N ASN A 36 -5.27 6.46 5.98
CA ASN A 36 -6.43 6.95 5.22
C ASN A 36 -7.04 5.87 4.32
N ARG A 37 -6.41 4.69 4.21
CA ARG A 37 -6.89 3.56 3.42
C ARG A 37 -6.75 2.25 4.19
N VAL A 38 -7.78 1.43 4.12
CA VAL A 38 -7.84 0.07 4.68
C VAL A 38 -8.24 -0.88 3.57
N LEU A 39 -7.51 -1.98 3.43
CA LEU A 39 -7.80 -3.05 2.48
C LEU A 39 -7.95 -4.36 3.24
N THR A 40 -8.87 -5.22 2.80
CA THR A 40 -8.79 -6.63 3.21
C THR A 40 -7.58 -7.28 2.54
N THR A 41 -7.15 -8.45 3.03
CA THR A 41 -6.10 -9.23 2.34
C THR A 41 -6.47 -9.52 0.87
N GLY A 42 -7.73 -9.83 0.59
CA GLY A 42 -8.20 -10.06 -0.78
C GLY A 42 -8.13 -8.81 -1.65
N ASP A 43 -8.64 -7.67 -1.15
CA ASP A 43 -8.58 -6.41 -1.91
C ASP A 43 -7.13 -5.96 -2.14
N PHE A 44 -6.23 -6.27 -1.20
CA PHE A 44 -4.82 -5.99 -1.35
C PHE A 44 -4.19 -6.85 -2.45
N GLU A 45 -4.46 -8.15 -2.48
CA GLU A 45 -4.00 -9.05 -3.55
C GLU A 45 -4.49 -8.60 -4.94
N ASP A 46 -5.73 -8.13 -5.04
CA ASP A 46 -6.32 -7.65 -6.29
C ASP A 46 -5.63 -6.38 -6.83
N VAL A 47 -5.11 -5.51 -5.96
CA VAL A 47 -4.39 -4.29 -6.38
C VAL A 47 -2.87 -4.45 -6.39
N TRP A 48 -2.38 -5.59 -5.89
CA TRP A 48 -0.96 -5.90 -5.83
C TRP A 48 -0.46 -6.45 -7.17
N GLU A 49 -0.23 -5.52 -8.10
CA GLU A 49 0.34 -5.83 -9.41
C GLU A 49 1.86 -6.11 -9.29
N ASN A 50 2.23 -7.38 -9.21
CA ASN A 50 3.63 -7.83 -9.19
C ASN A 50 4.28 -7.97 -10.58
N GLY A 51 3.57 -7.55 -11.64
CA GLY A 51 3.92 -7.82 -13.03
C GLY A 51 5.09 -7.01 -13.64
N THR A 52 5.83 -6.20 -12.89
CA THR A 52 6.84 -5.27 -13.45
C THR A 52 8.29 -5.79 -13.46
N LEU A 53 8.89 -5.69 -14.65
CA LEU A 53 10.21 -6.06 -15.19
C LEU A 53 11.50 -5.52 -14.50
N LEU A 54 11.50 -5.15 -13.22
CA LEU A 54 12.74 -4.82 -12.50
C LEU A 54 13.16 -6.02 -11.62
N PRO A 55 14.46 -6.27 -11.40
CA PRO A 55 14.89 -7.42 -10.62
C PRO A 55 14.46 -7.25 -9.16
N ASP A 56 13.43 -8.01 -8.78
CA ASP A 56 13.18 -8.57 -7.46
C ASP A 56 13.03 -7.62 -6.25
N ASN A 57 12.52 -6.39 -6.40
CA ASN A 57 12.17 -5.58 -5.23
C ASN A 57 10.77 -4.96 -5.34
N ILE A 58 9.80 -5.73 -4.82
CA ILE A 58 8.37 -5.41 -4.78
C ILE A 58 8.02 -4.50 -3.58
N TYR A 59 9.00 -4.15 -2.73
CA TYR A 59 8.85 -3.25 -1.60
C TYR A 59 10.19 -2.60 -1.21
N ILE A 60 10.14 -1.38 -0.67
CA ILE A 60 11.31 -0.65 -0.16
C ILE A 60 11.21 -0.60 1.36
N ILE A 61 12.17 -1.20 2.06
CA ILE A 61 12.26 -1.06 3.53
C ILE A 61 13.14 0.14 3.86
N VAL A 62 12.55 1.16 4.49
CA VAL A 62 13.30 2.29 5.06
C VAL A 62 13.69 1.94 6.51
N LYS A 63 14.99 2.01 6.82
CA LYS A 63 15.52 1.84 8.18
C LYS A 63 16.39 3.04 8.52
N THR A 64 16.27 3.56 9.75
CA THR A 64 17.22 4.54 10.27
C THR A 64 18.59 3.88 10.39
N ALA A 65 19.63 4.53 9.87
CA ALA A 65 21.00 4.09 10.13
C ALA A 65 21.27 4.13 11.65
N LYS A 66 21.83 3.04 12.19
CA LYS A 66 22.30 3.00 13.58
C LYS A 66 23.51 3.88 13.77
#